data_AF-A0A9R1BC59-F1
#
_entry.id   AF-A0A9R1BC59-F1
#
_cell.length_a   1.000
_cell.length_b   1.000
_cell.length_c   1.000
_cell.angle_alpha   90.00
_cell.angle_beta   90.00
_cell.angle_gamma   90.00
#
_symmetry.space_group_name_H-M   'P 1'
#
loop_
_entity.id
_entity.type
_entity.pdbx_description
1 polymer ?
#
loop_
_entity_poly.entity_id
_entity_poly.type
_entity_poly.pdbx_seq_one_letter_code
_entity_poly.pdbx_strand_id
1 'polypeptide(L)'
;MAAETFLFTSESVNEGHPDKLCDQVSDAVLDACLAQDADSKVACETVTKTNMVMVLGEITTKATVDYEKIVRDTCRNIGFISDDVGLDADRCKVLVNIEQQSPDIAQGVHGHFTKRPEEVGAGDQGIMFGYATDETPELMPLSHVLATKLGARLTEVRKNGTCAWVRPDGKTQVTVEYLNEDGAMVPVRVHTVLISTQHDETVTNDEIAADLKEHVIKPVIPAKYLDENTIFHLNPSGRFVIGGPHGDAGLTGRKIIIDSYGTGKIPDREILKLVKENFDFRPGMISINLDLKKGGNRFIKTAAYGHFGRDDADFTWEVVKPLKFDKASA
;
A
#
# COMPACT_ATOMS: atom_id res chain seq x y z
N MET A 1 -3.08 32.16 -25.03
CA MET A 1 -3.84 30.89 -25.13
C MET A 1 -3.99 30.37 -23.71
N ALA A 2 -5.14 29.84 -23.32
CA ALA A 2 -5.26 29.21 -22.00
C ALA A 2 -4.21 28.09 -21.91
N ALA A 3 -3.51 27.98 -20.78
CA ALA A 3 -2.53 26.93 -20.60
C ALA A 3 -3.23 25.56 -20.68
N GLU A 4 -2.65 24.62 -21.42
CA GLU A 4 -3.29 23.33 -21.70
C GLU A 4 -3.24 22.45 -20.45
N THR A 5 -4.42 22.04 -19.95
CA THR A 5 -4.55 21.11 -18.83
C THR A 5 -4.79 19.69 -19.33
N PHE A 6 -4.48 18.70 -18.49
CA PHE A 6 -4.78 17.29 -18.75
C PHE A 6 -5.35 16.60 -17.51
N LEU A 7 -6.04 15.48 -17.71
CA LEU A 7 -6.62 14.69 -16.62
C LEU A 7 -5.76 13.47 -16.33
N PHE A 8 -5.40 13.27 -15.06
CA PHE A 8 -4.69 12.09 -14.58
C PHE A 8 -5.45 11.44 -13.44
N THR A 9 -5.51 10.10 -13.43
CA THR A 9 -6.34 9.34 -12.49
C THR A 9 -5.49 8.35 -11.72
N SER A 10 -5.69 8.30 -10.40
CA SER A 10 -5.16 7.25 -9.54
C SER A 10 -6.28 6.61 -8.73
N GLU A 11 -6.12 5.34 -8.39
CA GLU A 11 -7.03 4.60 -7.53
C GLU A 11 -6.35 4.07 -6.27
N SER A 12 -7.15 3.71 -5.28
CA SER A 12 -6.73 3.01 -4.08
C SER A 12 -7.83 2.05 -3.63
N VAL A 13 -7.45 1.10 -2.79
CA VAL A 13 -8.40 0.18 -2.15
C VAL A 13 -8.07 0.12 -0.67
N ASN A 14 -9.08 -0.05 0.17
CA ASN A 14 -8.90 -0.07 1.61
C ASN A 14 -8.39 -1.43 2.12
N GLU A 15 -8.18 -1.55 3.43
CA GLU A 15 -7.66 -2.78 4.06
C GLU A 15 -8.57 -4.01 3.91
N GLY A 16 -9.86 -3.85 3.61
CA GLY A 16 -10.79 -4.96 3.44
C GLY A 16 -10.88 -5.50 2.02
N HIS A 17 -10.25 -4.84 1.03
CA HIS A 17 -10.16 -5.40 -0.31
C HIS A 17 -9.43 -6.76 -0.27
N PRO A 18 -9.91 -7.81 -0.96
CA PRO A 18 -9.37 -9.16 -0.81
C PRO A 18 -7.87 -9.27 -1.17
N ASP A 19 -7.39 -8.57 -2.20
CA ASP A 19 -5.93 -8.50 -2.46
C ASP A 19 -5.16 -7.86 -1.29
N LYS A 20 -5.70 -6.79 -0.69
CA LYS A 20 -5.05 -6.10 0.43
C LYS A 20 -5.12 -6.88 1.72
N LEU A 21 -6.16 -7.70 1.91
CA LEU A 21 -6.20 -8.71 2.96
C LEU A 21 -5.02 -9.69 2.80
N CYS A 22 -4.76 -10.18 1.58
CA CYS A 22 -3.63 -11.07 1.32
C CYS A 22 -2.29 -10.40 1.61
N ASP A 23 -2.08 -9.16 1.14
CA ASP A 23 -0.87 -8.39 1.45
C ASP A 23 -0.66 -8.26 2.98
N GLN A 24 -1.71 -7.91 3.73
CA GLN A 24 -1.63 -7.74 5.18
C GLN A 24 -1.37 -9.06 5.92
N VAL A 25 -1.94 -10.18 5.47
CA VAL A 25 -1.66 -11.51 6.05
C VAL A 25 -0.22 -11.91 5.79
N SER A 26 0.27 -11.75 4.56
CA SER A 26 1.66 -12.02 4.19
C SER A 26 2.65 -11.21 5.05
N ASP A 27 2.41 -9.90 5.20
CA ASP A 27 3.28 -9.04 6.01
C ASP A 27 3.13 -9.28 7.52
N ALA A 28 1.97 -9.72 8.01
CA ALA A 28 1.80 -10.13 9.40
C ALA A 28 2.63 -11.38 9.72
N VAL A 29 2.71 -12.33 8.79
CA VAL A 29 3.58 -13.51 8.91
C VAL A 29 5.06 -13.09 8.89
N LEU A 30 5.44 -12.18 8.00
CA LEU A 30 6.80 -11.60 7.95
C LEU A 30 7.16 -10.94 9.29
N ASP A 31 6.29 -10.08 9.81
CA ASP A 31 6.48 -9.40 11.09
C ASP A 31 6.65 -10.40 12.24
N ALA A 32 5.85 -11.46 12.29
CA ALA A 32 5.93 -12.49 13.32
C ALA A 32 7.23 -13.29 13.26
N CYS A 33 7.73 -13.60 12.05
CA CYS A 33 9.02 -14.25 11.87
C CYS A 33 10.17 -13.34 12.33
N LEU A 34 10.21 -12.10 11.84
CA LEU A 34 11.27 -11.14 12.14
C LEU A 34 11.29 -10.68 13.61
N ALA A 35 10.15 -10.71 14.30
CA ALA A 35 10.09 -10.41 15.73
C ALA A 35 10.88 -11.41 16.60
N GLN A 36 11.00 -12.66 16.16
CA GLN A 36 11.71 -13.72 16.89
C GLN A 36 13.07 -14.05 16.25
N ASP A 37 13.18 -13.92 14.94
CA ASP A 37 14.38 -14.20 14.17
C ASP A 37 14.56 -13.16 13.05
N ALA A 38 15.36 -12.14 13.34
CA ALA A 38 15.69 -11.04 12.42
C ALA A 38 16.34 -11.51 11.10
N ASP A 39 16.88 -12.74 11.06
CA ASP A 39 17.50 -13.31 9.87
C ASP A 39 16.57 -14.20 9.05
N SER A 40 15.29 -14.31 9.43
CA SER A 40 14.28 -15.08 8.70
C SER A 40 14.30 -14.80 7.20
N LYS A 41 14.17 -15.85 6.39
CA LYS A 41 13.92 -15.76 4.94
C LYS A 41 12.46 -16.08 4.73
N VAL A 42 11.70 -15.10 4.26
CA VAL A 42 10.23 -15.17 4.19
C VAL A 42 9.79 -14.75 2.79
N ALA A 43 9.23 -15.68 2.04
CA ALA A 43 8.46 -15.47 0.83
C ALA A 43 7.05 -16.01 1.07
N CYS A 44 6.29 -15.31 1.92
CA CYS A 44 4.95 -15.73 2.32
C CYS A 44 3.92 -15.14 1.35
N GLU A 45 3.31 -16.00 0.55
CA GLU A 45 2.20 -15.65 -0.31
C GLU A 45 0.87 -15.93 0.39
N THR A 46 -0.15 -15.14 0.06
CA THR A 46 -1.51 -15.37 0.55
C THR A 46 -2.50 -15.33 -0.61
N VAL A 47 -3.42 -16.29 -0.63
CA VAL A 47 -4.59 -16.28 -1.51
C VAL A 47 -5.86 -16.46 -0.69
N THR A 48 -6.93 -15.79 -1.10
CA THR A 48 -8.22 -15.86 -0.42
C THR A 48 -9.38 -15.97 -1.39
N LYS A 49 -10.41 -16.72 -0.99
CA LYS A 49 -11.73 -16.78 -1.64
C LYS A 49 -12.78 -17.12 -0.58
N THR A 50 -14.03 -17.27 -0.99
CA THR A 50 -15.16 -17.66 -0.13
C THR A 50 -14.77 -18.73 0.88
N ASN A 51 -14.85 -18.38 2.17
CA ASN A 51 -14.62 -19.26 3.31
C ASN A 51 -13.21 -19.92 3.37
N MET A 52 -12.21 -19.34 2.72
CA MET A 52 -10.86 -19.91 2.66
C MET A 52 -9.78 -18.84 2.56
N VAL A 53 -8.77 -18.96 3.42
CA VAL A 53 -7.48 -18.28 3.29
C VAL A 53 -6.38 -19.33 3.21
N MET A 54 -5.48 -19.22 2.24
CA MET A 54 -4.31 -20.08 2.14
C MET A 54 -3.05 -19.23 2.21
N VAL A 55 -2.16 -19.61 3.12
CA VAL A 55 -0.78 -19.12 3.16
C VAL A 55 0.13 -20.19 2.58
N LEU A 56 1.01 -19.78 1.66
CA LEU A 56 1.91 -20.66 0.92
C LEU A 56 3.24 -19.97 0.61
N GLY A 57 4.20 -20.72 0.06
CA GLY A 57 5.52 -20.22 -0.31
C GLY A 57 6.61 -20.74 0.63
N GLU A 58 7.70 -19.98 0.76
CA GLU A 58 8.92 -20.47 1.38
C GLU A 58 9.33 -19.66 2.61
N ILE A 59 9.42 -20.32 3.77
CA ILE A 59 9.89 -19.71 5.01
C ILE A 59 11.00 -20.55 5.64
N THR A 60 12.17 -19.95 5.81
CA THR A 60 13.27 -20.47 6.61
C THR A 60 13.48 -19.55 7.80
N THR A 61 13.08 -19.99 9.00
CA THR A 61 13.12 -19.21 10.23
C THR A 61 13.39 -20.08 11.45
N LYS A 62 13.97 -19.50 12.50
CA LYS A 62 14.05 -20.09 13.85
C LYS A 62 12.82 -19.76 14.71
N ALA A 63 11.96 -18.87 14.24
CA ALA A 63 10.76 -18.45 14.94
C ALA A 63 9.78 -19.61 15.13
N THR A 64 9.06 -19.63 16.26
CA THR A 64 7.89 -20.50 16.42
C THR A 64 6.65 -19.69 16.05
N VAL A 65 6.05 -20.02 14.90
CA VAL A 65 4.96 -19.24 14.31
C VAL A 65 3.71 -20.10 14.15
N ASP A 66 2.59 -19.62 14.71
CA ASP A 66 1.26 -20.16 14.47
C ASP A 66 0.62 -19.36 13.32
N TYR A 67 0.81 -19.86 12.10
CA TYR A 67 0.32 -19.20 10.88
C TYR A 67 -1.21 -19.07 10.88
N GLU A 68 -1.91 -20.09 11.36
CA GLU A 68 -3.37 -20.08 11.41
C GLU A 68 -3.86 -18.97 12.33
N LYS A 69 -3.29 -18.85 13.53
CA LYS A 69 -3.63 -17.77 14.45
C LYS A 69 -3.38 -16.39 13.83
N ILE A 70 -2.25 -16.19 13.15
CA ILE A 70 -1.93 -14.91 12.49
C ILE A 70 -2.96 -14.56 11.42
N VAL A 71 -3.31 -15.52 10.56
CA VAL A 71 -4.34 -15.33 9.52
C VAL A 71 -5.66 -14.87 10.15
N ARG A 72 -6.12 -15.58 11.19
CA ARG A 72 -7.39 -15.27 11.86
C ARG A 72 -7.35 -13.91 12.55
N ASP A 73 -6.28 -13.60 13.26
CA ASP A 73 -6.12 -12.32 13.95
C ASP A 73 -6.11 -11.15 12.97
N THR A 74 -5.38 -11.26 11.86
CA THR A 74 -5.35 -10.23 10.81
C THR A 74 -6.73 -10.02 10.18
N CYS A 75 -7.43 -11.10 9.81
CA CYS A 75 -8.80 -11.02 9.27
C CYS A 75 -9.76 -10.32 10.26
N ARG A 76 -9.70 -10.71 11.54
CA ARG A 76 -10.56 -10.15 12.60
C ARG A 76 -10.29 -8.67 12.82
N ASN A 77 -9.01 -8.26 12.85
CA ASN A 77 -8.62 -6.87 13.06
C ASN A 77 -9.04 -5.94 11.91
N ILE A 78 -9.11 -6.46 10.68
CA ILE A 78 -9.65 -5.75 9.52
C ILE A 78 -11.17 -5.57 9.65
N GLY A 79 -11.86 -6.56 10.22
CA GLY A 79 -13.31 -6.55 10.47
C GLY A 79 -14.07 -7.68 9.80
N PHE A 80 -13.38 -8.72 9.32
CA PHE A 80 -13.99 -9.93 8.78
C PHE A 80 -14.40 -10.89 9.90
N ILE A 81 -15.57 -10.66 10.47
CA ILE A 81 -16.06 -11.34 11.69
C ILE A 81 -17.33 -12.17 11.47
N SER A 82 -17.83 -12.25 10.23
CA SER A 82 -19.00 -13.05 9.88
C SER A 82 -19.08 -13.28 8.37
N ASP A 83 -19.81 -14.33 7.98
CA ASP A 83 -20.11 -14.58 6.56
C ASP A 83 -20.84 -13.39 5.90
N ASP A 84 -21.68 -12.68 6.67
CA ASP A 84 -22.42 -11.51 6.18
C ASP A 84 -21.51 -10.40 5.68
N VAL A 85 -20.33 -10.21 6.26
CA VAL A 85 -19.35 -9.20 5.83
C VAL A 85 -18.36 -9.73 4.79
N GLY A 86 -18.45 -11.00 4.41
CA GLY A 86 -17.71 -11.62 3.30
C GLY A 86 -16.63 -12.62 3.69
N LEU A 87 -16.31 -12.72 4.99
CA LEU A 87 -15.43 -13.74 5.57
C LEU A 87 -15.60 -13.74 7.10
N ASP A 88 -15.70 -14.93 7.69
CA ASP A 88 -15.67 -15.12 9.15
C ASP A 88 -14.30 -15.63 9.60
N ALA A 89 -13.51 -14.79 10.27
CA ALA A 89 -12.16 -15.14 10.74
C ALA A 89 -12.12 -16.35 11.69
N ASP A 90 -13.21 -16.66 12.39
CA ASP A 90 -13.26 -17.76 13.36
C ASP A 90 -13.79 -19.06 12.75
N ARG A 91 -14.38 -18.99 11.55
CA ARG A 91 -14.98 -20.16 10.87
C ARG A 91 -14.34 -20.49 9.52
N CYS A 92 -13.59 -19.56 8.93
CA CYS A 92 -12.96 -19.79 7.64
C CYS A 92 -11.93 -20.94 7.70
N LYS A 93 -11.79 -21.64 6.57
CA LYS A 93 -10.71 -22.61 6.39
C LYS A 93 -9.40 -21.85 6.26
N VAL A 94 -8.42 -22.22 7.07
CA VAL A 94 -7.05 -21.76 6.89
C VAL A 94 -6.21 -22.92 6.40
N LEU A 95 -5.62 -22.77 5.22
CA LEU A 95 -4.75 -23.76 4.60
C LEU A 95 -3.31 -23.28 4.68
N VAL A 96 -2.42 -24.10 5.21
CA VAL A 96 -1.00 -23.77 5.34
C VAL A 96 -0.21 -24.72 4.45
N ASN A 97 0.43 -24.16 3.41
CA ASN A 97 1.27 -24.89 2.47
C ASN A 97 2.63 -24.20 2.32
N ILE A 98 3.35 -24.10 3.44
CA ILE A 98 4.63 -23.42 3.56
C ILE A 98 5.75 -24.46 3.60
N GLU A 99 6.77 -24.28 2.75
CA GLU A 99 7.98 -25.10 2.73
C GLU A 99 9.21 -24.28 3.17
N GLN A 100 10.37 -24.92 3.31
CA GLN A 100 11.62 -24.20 3.49
C GLN A 100 12.11 -23.62 2.16
N GLN A 101 12.87 -22.53 2.21
CA GLN A 101 13.52 -22.00 1.02
C GLN A 101 14.44 -23.04 0.38
N SER A 102 14.41 -23.11 -0.96
CA SER A 102 15.31 -23.96 -1.73
C SER A 102 16.78 -23.78 -1.30
N PRO A 103 17.49 -24.87 -0.96
CA PRO A 103 18.91 -24.82 -0.65
C PRO A 103 19.78 -24.18 -1.75
N ASP A 104 19.42 -24.35 -3.03
CA ASP A 104 20.17 -23.78 -4.15
C ASP A 104 20.07 -22.25 -4.19
N ILE A 105 18.88 -21.72 -3.89
CA ILE A 105 18.66 -20.27 -3.74
C ILE A 105 19.41 -19.77 -2.50
N ALA A 106 19.30 -20.47 -1.38
CA ALA A 106 19.95 -20.09 -0.13
C ALA A 106 21.48 -20.00 -0.27
N GLN A 107 22.12 -20.94 -0.97
CA GLN A 107 23.54 -20.92 -1.33
C GLN A 107 23.89 -19.68 -2.16
N GLY A 108 23.12 -19.41 -3.22
CA GLY A 108 23.38 -18.30 -4.15
C GLY A 108 23.25 -16.93 -3.49
N VAL A 109 22.19 -16.73 -2.69
CA VAL A 109 21.81 -15.42 -2.14
C VAL A 109 22.60 -15.10 -0.87
N HIS A 110 22.53 -15.96 0.14
CA HIS A 110 23.08 -15.69 1.48
C HIS A 110 24.08 -16.77 1.96
N GLY A 111 24.46 -17.72 1.10
CA GLY A 111 25.41 -18.79 1.41
C GLY A 111 24.98 -19.64 2.61
N HIS A 112 23.70 -19.98 2.72
CA HIS A 112 23.16 -20.62 3.94
C HIS A 112 23.48 -19.85 5.23
N PHE A 113 23.31 -18.53 5.19
CA PHE A 113 23.53 -17.61 6.31
C PHE A 113 25.02 -17.38 6.65
N THR A 114 25.94 -17.67 5.73
CA THR A 114 27.39 -17.47 5.95
C THR A 114 27.96 -16.21 5.28
N LYS A 115 27.26 -15.64 4.28
CA LYS A 115 27.75 -14.45 3.57
C LYS A 115 27.71 -13.21 4.47
N ARG A 116 28.73 -12.35 4.34
CA ARG A 116 28.72 -11.03 4.97
C ARG A 116 27.71 -10.10 4.25
N PRO A 117 27.19 -9.06 4.90
CA PRO A 117 26.19 -8.17 4.30
C PRO A 117 26.59 -7.58 2.93
N GLU A 118 27.87 -7.23 2.77
CA GLU A 118 28.43 -6.71 1.53
C GLU A 118 28.55 -7.74 0.38
N GLU A 119 28.42 -9.03 0.71
CA GLU A 119 28.52 -10.17 -0.21
C GLU A 119 27.17 -10.82 -0.52
N VAL A 120 26.09 -10.40 0.17
CA VAL A 120 24.73 -10.91 -0.05
C VAL A 120 24.30 -10.58 -1.48
N GLY A 121 23.93 -11.61 -2.23
CA GLY A 121 23.40 -11.48 -3.58
C GLY A 121 21.96 -10.97 -3.57
N ALA A 122 21.48 -10.46 -4.72
CA ALA A 122 20.07 -10.20 -4.90
C ALA A 122 19.29 -11.51 -4.78
N GLY A 123 18.13 -11.47 -4.12
CA GLY A 123 17.27 -12.65 -3.91
C GLY A 123 16.68 -13.20 -5.20
N ASP A 124 16.48 -12.31 -6.19
CA ASP A 124 16.00 -12.60 -7.53
C ASP A 124 16.46 -11.48 -8.49
N GLN A 125 16.27 -11.68 -9.80
CA GLN A 125 16.36 -10.62 -10.80
C GLN A 125 15.14 -9.68 -10.75
N GLY A 126 15.31 -8.41 -11.12
CA GLY A 126 14.19 -7.47 -11.18
C GLY A 126 14.61 -6.05 -11.54
N ILE A 127 13.62 -5.21 -11.79
CA ILE A 127 13.78 -3.78 -12.03
C ILE A 127 12.83 -3.04 -11.09
N MET A 128 13.33 -2.01 -10.43
CA MET A 128 12.59 -1.20 -9.46
C MET A 128 12.71 0.27 -9.82
N PHE A 129 11.62 1.02 -9.63
CA PHE A 129 11.56 2.46 -9.86
C PHE A 129 11.19 3.18 -8.55
N GLY A 130 11.86 4.30 -8.28
CA GLY A 130 11.50 5.24 -7.23
C GLY A 130 11.04 6.55 -7.85
N TYR A 131 10.06 7.21 -7.24
CA TYR A 131 9.51 8.46 -7.73
C TYR A 131 9.21 9.42 -6.57
N ALA A 132 9.35 10.72 -6.84
CA ALA A 132 8.97 11.80 -5.94
C ALA A 132 8.58 13.04 -6.76
N THR A 133 7.68 13.85 -6.23
CA THR A 133 7.15 15.07 -6.86
C THR A 133 6.86 16.10 -5.78
N ASP A 134 7.09 17.39 -6.02
CA ASP A 134 6.88 18.45 -5.02
C ASP A 134 5.41 18.92 -4.93
N GLU A 135 4.49 18.29 -5.66
CA GLU A 135 3.08 18.67 -5.69
C GLU A 135 2.33 18.44 -4.35
N THR A 136 2.91 17.66 -3.42
CA THR A 136 2.40 17.49 -2.06
C THR A 136 3.52 17.57 -1.01
N PRO A 137 3.21 17.93 0.26
CA PRO A 137 4.19 17.96 1.35
C PRO A 137 4.94 16.64 1.58
N GLU A 138 4.27 15.51 1.35
CA GLU A 138 4.80 14.15 1.46
C GLU A 138 5.52 13.66 0.18
N LEU A 139 5.78 14.57 -0.77
CA LEU A 139 6.51 14.33 -2.01
C LEU A 139 5.90 13.27 -2.96
N MET A 140 4.57 13.11 -2.92
CA MET A 140 3.81 12.12 -3.68
C MET A 140 2.78 12.75 -4.63
N PRO A 141 2.37 12.07 -5.71
CA PRO A 141 1.31 12.56 -6.59
C PRO A 141 0.00 12.83 -5.84
N LEU A 142 -0.58 14.01 -6.00
CA LEU A 142 -1.82 14.41 -5.34
C LEU A 142 -2.96 13.45 -5.65
N SER A 143 -3.11 13.01 -6.91
CA SER A 143 -4.13 12.03 -7.30
C SER A 143 -4.01 10.73 -6.49
N HIS A 144 -2.80 10.20 -6.30
CA HIS A 144 -2.52 9.03 -5.47
C HIS A 144 -2.80 9.30 -3.98
N VAL A 145 -2.26 10.40 -3.45
CA VAL A 145 -2.42 10.81 -2.05
C VAL A 145 -3.90 10.93 -1.68
N LEU A 146 -4.70 11.59 -2.52
CA LEU A 146 -6.13 11.76 -2.27
C LEU A 146 -6.88 10.43 -2.35
N ALA A 147 -6.65 9.60 -3.37
CA ALA A 147 -7.30 8.29 -3.47
C ALA A 147 -7.01 7.43 -2.24
N THR A 148 -5.74 7.37 -1.83
CA THR A 148 -5.29 6.60 -0.66
C THR A 148 -5.86 7.14 0.65
N LYS A 149 -5.82 8.47 0.87
CA LYS A 149 -6.39 9.08 2.07
C LYS A 149 -7.91 8.92 2.16
N LEU A 150 -8.62 8.93 1.03
CA LEU A 150 -10.06 8.62 1.01
C LEU A 150 -10.32 7.17 1.46
N GLY A 151 -9.53 6.21 1.00
CA GLY A 151 -9.63 4.80 1.41
C GLY A 151 -9.34 4.60 2.90
N ALA A 152 -8.30 5.27 3.42
CA ALA A 152 -7.97 5.25 4.84
C ALA A 152 -9.07 5.91 5.70
N ARG A 153 -9.61 7.06 5.26
CA ARG A 153 -10.70 7.76 5.94
C ARG A 153 -11.98 6.93 5.97
N LEU A 154 -12.29 6.20 4.90
CA LEU A 154 -13.43 5.29 4.83
C LEU A 154 -13.33 4.18 5.90
N THR A 155 -12.14 3.61 6.09
CA THR A 155 -11.88 2.67 7.19
C THR A 155 -12.02 3.33 8.55
N GLU A 156 -11.50 4.55 8.71
CA GLU A 156 -11.58 5.29 9.98
C GLU A 156 -13.03 5.50 10.42
N VAL A 157 -13.89 6.01 9.52
CA VAL A 157 -15.31 6.27 9.84
C VAL A 157 -16.11 5.00 10.09
N ARG A 158 -15.69 3.87 9.52
CA ARG A 158 -16.22 2.54 9.88
C ARG A 158 -15.82 2.16 11.30
N LYS A 159 -14.51 2.15 11.59
CA LYS A 159 -13.97 1.66 12.87
C LYS A 159 -14.35 2.54 14.06
N ASN A 160 -14.53 3.84 13.86
CA ASN A 160 -14.95 4.76 14.91
C ASN A 160 -16.49 4.88 15.05
N GLY A 161 -17.26 4.20 14.19
CA GLY A 161 -18.73 4.17 14.23
C GLY A 161 -19.44 5.38 13.62
N THR A 162 -18.72 6.35 13.05
CA THR A 162 -19.32 7.52 12.37
C THR A 162 -20.21 7.09 11.20
N CYS A 163 -19.75 6.13 10.40
CA CYS A 163 -20.53 5.49 9.34
C CYS A 163 -20.58 3.98 9.62
N ALA A 164 -21.34 3.58 10.65
CA ALA A 164 -21.40 2.18 11.11
C ALA A 164 -21.96 1.19 10.07
N TRP A 165 -22.66 1.69 9.05
CA TRP A 165 -23.18 0.90 7.93
C TRP A 165 -22.08 0.45 6.96
N VAL A 166 -20.89 1.05 7.01
CA VAL A 166 -19.75 0.72 6.14
C VAL A 166 -19.20 -0.66 6.51
N ARG A 167 -19.00 -1.52 5.52
CA ARG A 167 -18.34 -2.82 5.66
C ARG A 167 -16.88 -2.76 5.18
N PRO A 168 -16.06 -3.81 5.42
CA PRO A 168 -14.62 -3.70 5.24
C PRO A 168 -14.13 -3.38 3.82
N ASP A 169 -14.77 -3.90 2.75
CA ASP A 169 -14.26 -3.73 1.37
C ASP A 169 -14.64 -2.37 0.77
N GLY A 170 -13.68 -1.69 0.13
CA GLY A 170 -13.91 -0.38 -0.46
C GLY A 170 -12.80 0.03 -1.43
N LYS A 171 -13.20 0.80 -2.45
CA LYS A 171 -12.35 1.32 -3.52
C LYS A 171 -12.58 2.81 -3.69
N THR A 172 -11.51 3.53 -3.99
CA THR A 172 -11.53 4.98 -4.21
C THR A 172 -10.73 5.30 -5.47
N GLN A 173 -11.17 6.31 -6.22
CA GLN A 173 -10.44 6.78 -7.39
C GLN A 173 -10.61 8.29 -7.51
N VAL A 174 -9.51 8.97 -7.83
CA VAL A 174 -9.49 10.43 -7.96
C VAL A 174 -8.85 10.78 -9.30
N THR A 175 -9.60 11.54 -10.10
CA THR A 175 -9.11 12.20 -11.31
C THR A 175 -8.80 13.64 -10.97
N VAL A 176 -7.56 14.05 -11.15
CA VAL A 176 -7.07 15.41 -10.93
C VAL A 176 -6.76 16.04 -12.28
N GLU A 177 -7.15 17.30 -12.42
CA GLU A 177 -6.76 18.15 -13.53
C GLU A 177 -5.41 18.80 -13.22
N TYR A 178 -4.46 18.64 -14.12
CA TYR A 178 -3.08 19.09 -13.97
C TYR A 178 -2.70 20.08 -15.06
N LEU A 179 -1.86 21.03 -14.68
CA LEU A 179 -1.05 21.83 -15.58
C LEU A 179 0.39 21.30 -15.56
N ASN A 180 1.02 21.23 -16.73
CA ASN A 180 2.45 20.96 -16.85
C ASN A 180 3.20 22.30 -16.93
N GLU A 181 3.94 22.64 -15.88
CA GLU A 181 4.82 23.82 -15.85
C GLU A 181 6.27 23.38 -15.96
N ASP A 182 6.85 23.45 -17.16
CA ASP A 182 8.25 23.10 -17.43
C ASP A 182 8.66 21.70 -16.91
N GLY A 183 7.76 20.73 -17.02
CA GLY A 183 7.94 19.35 -16.56
C GLY A 183 7.42 19.09 -15.13
N ALA A 184 7.15 20.13 -14.35
CA ALA A 184 6.55 20.01 -13.02
C ALA A 184 5.03 19.85 -13.11
N MET A 185 4.48 18.96 -12.27
CA MET A 185 3.04 18.67 -12.22
C MET A 185 2.38 19.63 -11.22
N VAL A 186 1.49 20.50 -11.70
CA VAL A 186 0.77 21.46 -10.87
C VAL A 186 -0.71 21.08 -10.81
N PRO A 187 -1.22 20.57 -9.67
CA PRO A 187 -2.63 20.23 -9.54
C PRO A 187 -3.50 21.50 -9.56
N VAL A 188 -4.47 21.53 -10.45
CA VAL A 188 -5.42 22.65 -10.60
C VAL A 188 -6.66 22.41 -9.74
N ARG A 189 -7.32 21.27 -9.92
CA ARG A 189 -8.55 20.88 -9.22
C ARG A 189 -8.80 19.38 -9.30
N VAL A 190 -9.68 18.88 -8.44
CA VAL A 190 -10.21 17.52 -8.53
C VAL A 190 -11.37 17.51 -9.52
N HIS A 191 -11.19 16.78 -10.62
CA HIS A 191 -12.19 16.64 -11.67
C HIS A 191 -13.27 15.61 -11.29
N THR A 192 -12.86 14.45 -10.80
CA THR A 192 -13.79 13.37 -10.46
C THR A 192 -13.33 12.64 -9.21
N VAL A 193 -14.28 12.36 -8.32
CA VAL A 193 -14.11 11.46 -7.18
C VAL A 193 -15.06 10.28 -7.34
N LEU A 194 -14.53 9.07 -7.25
CA LEU A 194 -15.28 7.84 -7.20
C LEU A 194 -15.01 7.12 -5.88
N ILE A 195 -16.09 6.67 -5.23
CA ILE A 195 -16.03 5.79 -4.08
C ILE A 195 -17.05 4.67 -4.30
N SER A 196 -16.58 3.43 -4.21
CA SER A 196 -17.41 2.24 -4.12
C SER A 196 -17.11 1.55 -2.80
N THR A 197 -18.03 1.62 -1.85
CA THR A 197 -17.87 1.03 -0.52
C THR A 197 -18.88 -0.08 -0.30
N GLN A 198 -18.42 -1.16 0.31
CA GLN A 198 -19.29 -2.20 0.83
C GLN A 198 -20.13 -1.62 1.97
N HIS A 199 -21.39 -2.04 2.05
CA HIS A 199 -22.33 -1.52 3.05
C HIS A 199 -23.29 -2.61 3.54
N ASP A 200 -23.94 -2.37 4.67
CA ASP A 200 -25.04 -3.21 5.15
C ASP A 200 -26.34 -3.02 4.33
N GLU A 201 -27.37 -3.78 4.66
CA GLU A 201 -28.63 -3.75 3.91
C GLU A 201 -29.57 -2.60 4.29
N THR A 202 -29.22 -1.81 5.31
CA THR A 202 -30.12 -0.86 5.97
C THR A 202 -30.02 0.55 5.40
N VAL A 203 -28.83 0.95 4.94
CA VAL A 203 -28.56 2.29 4.43
C VAL A 203 -29.04 2.45 2.99
N THR A 204 -29.65 3.59 2.68
CA THR A 204 -30.09 3.94 1.31
C THR A 204 -28.95 4.56 0.50
N ASN A 205 -29.05 4.53 -0.84
CA ASN A 205 -28.03 5.16 -1.70
C ASN A 205 -27.91 6.68 -1.48
N ASP A 206 -29.01 7.35 -1.11
CA ASP A 206 -29.01 8.79 -0.84
C ASP A 206 -28.24 9.10 0.46
N GLU A 207 -28.44 8.30 1.50
CA GLU A 207 -27.68 8.39 2.76
C GLU A 207 -26.20 8.05 2.54
N ILE A 208 -25.89 6.98 1.80
CA ILE A 208 -24.51 6.64 1.41
C ILE A 208 -23.86 7.85 0.72
N ALA A 209 -24.52 8.44 -0.27
CA ALA A 209 -23.97 9.56 -1.03
C ALA A 209 -23.76 10.81 -0.16
N ALA A 210 -24.68 11.08 0.77
CA ALA A 210 -24.57 12.21 1.70
C ALA A 210 -23.40 12.01 2.69
N ASP A 211 -23.35 10.84 3.34
CA ASP A 211 -22.35 10.50 4.34
C ASP A 211 -20.94 10.43 3.73
N LEU A 212 -20.78 9.84 2.55
CA LEU A 212 -19.49 9.79 1.87
C LEU A 212 -18.98 11.20 1.54
N LYS A 213 -19.86 12.11 1.11
CA LYS A 213 -19.47 13.50 0.87
C LYS A 213 -19.04 14.20 2.15
N GLU A 214 -19.84 14.08 3.21
CA GLU A 214 -19.63 14.84 4.45
C GLU A 214 -18.50 14.27 5.31
N HIS A 215 -18.46 12.95 5.48
CA HIS A 215 -17.60 12.30 6.46
C HIS A 215 -16.33 11.70 5.87
N VAL A 216 -16.25 11.54 4.53
CA VAL A 216 -15.08 10.95 3.85
C VAL A 216 -14.41 11.95 2.91
N ILE A 217 -15.15 12.56 1.97
CA ILE A 217 -14.57 13.41 0.93
C ILE A 217 -14.14 14.77 1.46
N LYS A 218 -15.06 15.52 2.07
CA LYS A 218 -14.78 16.88 2.58
C LYS A 218 -13.62 16.92 3.61
N PRO A 219 -13.48 15.95 4.53
CA PRO A 219 -12.36 15.97 5.48
C PRO A 219 -11.00 15.67 4.85
N VAL A 220 -10.98 15.03 3.67
CA VAL A 220 -9.74 14.57 3.01
C VAL A 220 -9.29 15.52 1.91
N ILE A 221 -10.20 15.93 1.03
CA ILE A 221 -9.83 16.75 -0.13
C ILE A 221 -9.81 18.23 0.28
N PRO A 222 -8.66 18.92 0.15
CA PRO A 222 -8.59 20.35 0.44
C PRO A 222 -9.62 21.13 -0.39
N ALA A 223 -10.39 21.99 0.27
CA ALA A 223 -11.52 22.71 -0.35
C ALA A 223 -11.12 23.50 -1.61
N LYS A 224 -9.87 23.97 -1.70
CA LYS A 224 -9.33 24.66 -2.88
C LYS A 224 -9.34 23.82 -4.17
N TYR A 225 -9.44 22.50 -4.07
CA TYR A 225 -9.48 21.59 -5.21
C TYR A 225 -10.90 21.11 -5.55
N LEU A 226 -11.92 21.51 -4.77
CA LEU A 226 -13.31 21.14 -5.01
C LEU A 226 -14.11 22.35 -5.50
N ASP A 227 -14.91 22.16 -6.54
CA ASP A 227 -15.82 23.18 -7.08
C ASP A 227 -17.16 22.58 -7.52
N GLU A 228 -18.06 23.43 -8.01
CA GLU A 228 -19.38 23.03 -8.49
C GLU A 228 -19.35 22.07 -9.70
N ASN A 229 -18.20 21.97 -10.38
CA ASN A 229 -18.02 21.10 -11.54
C ASN A 229 -17.31 19.79 -11.17
N THR A 230 -16.98 19.56 -9.89
CA THR A 230 -16.42 18.26 -9.46
C THR A 230 -17.49 17.19 -9.57
N ILE A 231 -17.17 16.11 -10.30
CA ILE A 231 -18.07 14.98 -10.52
C ILE A 231 -17.91 13.97 -9.39
N PHE A 232 -19.02 13.47 -8.86
CA PHE A 232 -19.04 12.48 -7.78
C PHE A 232 -19.76 11.20 -8.23
N HIS A 233 -19.03 10.09 -8.27
CA HIS A 233 -19.58 8.75 -8.46
C HIS A 233 -19.55 7.98 -7.14
N LEU A 234 -20.68 7.95 -6.43
CA LEU A 234 -20.79 7.38 -5.09
C LEU A 234 -21.67 6.13 -5.15
N ASN A 235 -21.04 4.96 -4.94
CA ASN A 235 -21.61 3.64 -5.20
C ASN A 235 -22.33 3.56 -6.57
N PRO A 236 -21.63 3.83 -7.68
CA PRO A 236 -22.25 3.91 -9.01
C PRO A 236 -22.90 2.59 -9.48
N SER A 237 -22.52 1.45 -8.90
CA SER A 237 -23.18 0.15 -9.13
C SER A 237 -24.53 0.01 -8.43
N GLY A 238 -24.91 0.97 -7.57
CA GLY A 238 -26.04 0.87 -6.66
C GLY A 238 -25.67 0.06 -5.42
N ARG A 239 -26.02 -1.22 -5.40
CA ARG A 239 -25.88 -2.08 -4.21
C ARG A 239 -24.52 -2.79 -4.18
N PHE A 240 -23.80 -2.69 -3.07
CA PHE A 240 -22.54 -3.40 -2.81
C PHE A 240 -22.53 -4.01 -1.40
N VAL A 241 -23.34 -5.05 -1.18
CA VAL A 241 -23.46 -5.72 0.14
C VAL A 241 -22.49 -6.88 0.30
N ILE A 242 -22.36 -7.70 -0.75
CA ILE A 242 -21.35 -8.76 -0.85
C ILE A 242 -20.01 -8.12 -1.20
N GLY A 243 -18.98 -8.36 -0.39
CA GLY A 243 -17.62 -7.85 -0.62
C GLY A 243 -16.57 -8.81 -0.08
N GLY A 244 -15.32 -8.38 -0.09
CA GLY A 244 -14.19 -9.17 0.41
C GLY A 244 -14.00 -10.48 -0.39
N PRO A 245 -13.43 -11.52 0.23
CA PRO A 245 -13.14 -12.79 -0.44
C PRO A 245 -14.37 -13.51 -1.02
N HIS A 246 -15.57 -13.25 -0.48
CA HIS A 246 -16.82 -13.75 -1.04
C HIS A 246 -17.07 -13.17 -2.44
N GLY A 247 -16.93 -11.85 -2.58
CA GLY A 247 -17.15 -11.13 -3.83
C GLY A 247 -16.06 -11.33 -4.89
N ASP A 248 -14.78 -11.41 -4.49
CA ASP A 248 -13.65 -11.49 -5.43
C ASP A 248 -12.48 -12.32 -4.85
N ALA A 249 -11.62 -12.87 -5.71
CA ALA A 249 -10.40 -13.54 -5.27
C ALA A 249 -9.33 -12.50 -4.92
N GLY A 250 -8.54 -12.76 -3.87
CA GLY A 250 -7.42 -11.91 -3.49
C GLY A 250 -6.08 -12.62 -3.63
N LEU A 251 -5.05 -11.93 -4.12
CA LEU A 251 -3.67 -12.42 -4.20
C LEU A 251 -2.67 -11.32 -3.82
N THR A 252 -1.61 -11.69 -3.10
CA THR A 252 -0.49 -10.81 -2.76
C THR A 252 0.15 -10.20 -4.02
N GLY A 253 0.56 -8.92 -3.95
CA GLY A 253 1.35 -8.28 -5.01
C GLY A 253 0.56 -7.85 -6.27
N ARG A 254 -0.77 -7.82 -6.22
CA ARG A 254 -1.63 -7.42 -7.36
C ARG A 254 -1.93 -5.91 -7.44
N LYS A 255 -1.14 -5.06 -6.78
CA LYS A 255 -1.30 -3.60 -6.70
C LYS A 255 0.05 -2.85 -6.67
N ILE A 256 0.74 -2.75 -7.82
CA ILE A 256 2.19 -2.38 -7.88
C ILE A 256 2.58 -1.26 -8.89
N ILE A 257 1.73 -0.24 -9.12
CA ILE A 257 1.98 0.77 -10.18
C ILE A 257 2.94 1.91 -9.75
N ILE A 258 3.91 2.31 -10.63
CA ILE A 258 4.79 3.50 -10.52
C ILE A 258 5.23 3.99 -11.93
N ASP A 259 5.38 5.33 -12.14
CA ASP A 259 6.04 6.01 -13.30
C ASP A 259 6.73 7.35 -12.89
N SER A 260 7.59 7.96 -13.74
CA SER A 260 8.48 9.13 -13.42
C SER A 260 8.53 10.27 -14.47
N TYR A 261 9.02 11.48 -14.11
CA TYR A 261 9.05 12.70 -14.97
C TYR A 261 10.24 13.66 -14.70
N GLY A 262 10.94 14.11 -15.76
CA GLY A 262 12.25 14.79 -15.69
C GLY A 262 12.23 16.31 -15.45
N THR A 263 12.56 16.73 -14.22
CA THR A 263 12.58 18.14 -13.74
C THR A 263 13.93 18.59 -13.18
N GLY A 264 15.02 17.90 -13.53
CA GLY A 264 16.35 18.10 -12.93
C GLY A 264 16.92 19.52 -13.12
N LYS A 265 17.40 20.13 -12.02
CA LYS A 265 18.11 21.43 -12.03
C LYS A 265 19.60 21.31 -12.41
N ILE A 266 20.16 20.13 -12.26
CA ILE A 266 21.48 19.75 -12.76
C ILE A 266 21.29 18.57 -13.74
N PRO A 267 22.24 18.31 -14.65
CA PRO A 267 22.10 17.20 -15.60
C PRO A 267 21.85 15.86 -14.91
N ASP A 268 20.94 15.03 -15.43
CA ASP A 268 20.58 13.72 -14.84
C ASP A 268 21.79 12.81 -14.60
N ARG A 269 22.83 12.91 -15.44
CA ARG A 269 24.09 12.17 -15.26
C ARG A 269 24.82 12.52 -13.96
N GLU A 270 24.68 13.76 -13.48
CA GLU A 270 25.27 14.26 -12.24
C GLU A 270 24.40 13.86 -11.04
N ILE A 271 23.07 13.90 -11.19
CA ILE A 271 22.14 13.33 -10.20
C ILE A 271 22.43 11.84 -10.00
N LEU A 272 22.57 11.08 -11.08
CA LEU A 272 22.91 9.65 -11.04
C LEU A 272 24.24 9.40 -10.32
N LYS A 273 25.24 10.26 -10.53
CA LYS A 273 26.53 10.17 -9.83
C LYS A 273 26.34 10.39 -8.33
N LEU A 274 25.63 11.44 -7.93
CA LEU A 274 25.34 11.73 -6.52
C LEU A 274 24.57 10.58 -5.87
N VAL A 275 23.57 10.03 -6.54
CA VAL A 275 22.80 8.89 -6.04
C VAL A 275 23.72 7.68 -5.82
N LYS A 276 24.58 7.33 -6.79
CA LYS A 276 25.53 6.22 -6.66
C LYS A 276 26.58 6.43 -5.56
N GLU A 277 26.98 7.67 -5.29
CA GLU A 277 27.95 8.00 -4.24
C GLU A 277 27.34 8.02 -2.83
N ASN A 278 26.02 8.26 -2.71
CA ASN A 278 25.36 8.46 -1.42
C ASN A 278 24.44 7.28 -1.01
N PHE A 279 24.13 6.37 -1.92
CA PHE A 279 23.29 5.20 -1.65
C PHE A 279 24.04 3.92 -2.00
N ASP A 280 24.08 3.00 -1.03
CA ASP A 280 24.62 1.66 -1.22
C ASP A 280 23.49 0.73 -1.63
N PHE A 281 23.46 0.35 -2.91
CA PHE A 281 22.40 -0.47 -3.50
C PHE A 281 22.61 -1.99 -3.31
N ARG A 282 23.65 -2.42 -2.59
CA ARG A 282 23.84 -3.83 -2.29
C ARG A 282 22.74 -4.32 -1.34
N PRO A 283 22.07 -5.46 -1.59
CA PRO A 283 20.89 -5.89 -0.82
C PRO A 283 21.12 -5.95 0.69
N GLY A 284 22.24 -6.53 1.14
CA GLY A 284 22.57 -6.59 2.57
C GLY A 284 22.82 -5.20 3.18
N MET A 285 23.33 -4.25 2.40
CA MET A 285 23.57 -2.88 2.85
C MET A 285 22.29 -2.06 2.89
N ILE A 286 21.38 -2.22 1.91
CA ILE A 286 20.02 -1.64 1.97
C ILE A 286 19.30 -2.11 3.24
N SER A 287 19.31 -3.43 3.49
CA SER A 287 18.69 -4.02 4.66
C SER A 287 19.19 -3.42 5.97
N ILE A 288 20.51 -3.20 6.10
CA ILE A 288 21.09 -2.56 7.29
C ILE A 288 20.77 -1.06 7.35
N ASN A 289 20.99 -0.33 6.25
CA ASN A 289 20.86 1.13 6.21
C ASN A 289 19.42 1.61 6.47
N LEU A 290 18.43 0.78 6.12
CA LEU A 290 17.01 1.03 6.34
C LEU A 290 16.43 0.24 7.53
N ASP A 291 17.28 -0.48 8.29
CA ASP A 291 16.89 -1.28 9.45
C ASP A 291 15.81 -2.34 9.15
N LEU A 292 15.78 -2.93 7.95
CA LEU A 292 14.65 -3.73 7.43
C LEU A 292 14.49 -5.12 8.06
N LYS A 293 15.33 -5.49 9.03
CA LYS A 293 15.19 -6.75 9.76
C LYS A 293 14.39 -6.63 11.06
N LYS A 294 14.02 -5.40 11.44
CA LYS A 294 13.19 -5.13 12.61
C LYS A 294 11.72 -5.41 12.27
N GLY A 295 11.19 -6.53 12.77
CA GLY A 295 9.77 -6.90 12.68
C GLY A 295 8.96 -6.56 13.93
N GLY A 296 7.79 -7.17 14.05
CA GLY A 296 6.92 -7.05 15.23
C GLY A 296 5.90 -5.92 15.15
N ASN A 297 5.21 -5.79 14.00
CA ASN A 297 4.18 -4.80 13.63
C ASN A 297 4.70 -3.62 12.79
N ARG A 298 5.70 -3.86 11.94
CA ARG A 298 6.27 -2.85 11.04
C ARG A 298 5.72 -2.99 9.62
N PHE A 299 5.86 -4.18 9.04
CA PHE A 299 5.53 -4.41 7.63
C PHE A 299 4.02 -4.47 7.39
N ILE A 300 3.25 -5.00 8.35
CA ILE A 300 1.78 -5.02 8.26
C ILE A 300 1.20 -3.60 8.10
N LYS A 301 1.86 -2.58 8.64
CA LYS A 301 1.44 -1.18 8.48
C LYS A 301 1.58 -0.72 7.03
N THR A 302 2.52 -1.28 6.27
CA THR A 302 2.77 -0.92 4.86
C THR A 302 1.80 -1.60 3.89
N ALA A 303 1.29 -2.77 4.27
CA ALA A 303 0.45 -3.62 3.42
C ALA A 303 -0.85 -2.95 2.94
N ALA A 304 -1.35 -1.94 3.67
CA ALA A 304 -2.48 -1.12 3.26
C ALA A 304 -2.13 0.38 3.27
N TYR A 305 -2.82 1.14 2.41
CA TYR A 305 -2.71 2.60 2.29
C TYR A 305 -1.34 3.12 1.84
N GLY A 306 -0.61 2.32 1.06
CA GLY A 306 0.64 2.71 0.42
C GLY A 306 1.88 2.53 1.30
N HIS A 307 2.99 2.18 0.66
CA HIS A 307 4.30 2.02 1.33
C HIS A 307 5.04 3.36 1.46
N PHE A 308 4.70 4.37 0.65
CA PHE A 308 5.41 5.65 0.56
C PHE A 308 4.53 6.84 0.96
N GLY A 309 5.15 7.99 1.25
CA GLY A 309 4.46 9.24 1.57
C GLY A 309 3.78 9.24 2.93
N ARG A 310 4.35 8.54 3.91
CA ARG A 310 3.82 8.35 5.25
C ARG A 310 4.87 8.69 6.29
N ASP A 311 4.47 9.36 7.36
CA ASP A 311 5.36 9.93 8.39
C ASP A 311 5.62 9.00 9.58
N ASP A 312 5.19 7.74 9.49
CA ASP A 312 5.45 6.73 10.51
C ASP A 312 6.96 6.47 10.64
N ALA A 313 7.48 6.54 11.87
CA ALA A 313 8.90 6.41 12.15
C ALA A 313 9.51 5.05 11.74
N ASP A 314 8.68 4.01 11.58
CA ASP A 314 9.17 2.72 11.08
C ASP A 314 9.42 2.74 9.55
N PHE A 315 8.96 3.76 8.81
CA PHE A 315 9.22 3.89 7.37
C PHE A 315 10.50 4.68 7.12
N THR A 316 11.60 4.04 7.48
CA THR A 316 12.96 4.61 7.42
C THR A 316 13.36 5.09 6.02
N TRP A 317 12.72 4.59 4.95
CA TRP A 317 12.94 5.04 3.57
C TRP A 317 12.35 6.43 3.27
N GLU A 318 11.43 6.92 4.09
CA GLU A 318 10.89 8.29 4.00
C GLU A 318 11.83 9.33 4.62
N VAL A 319 12.87 8.89 5.33
CA VAL A 319 13.85 9.80 5.93
C VAL A 319 14.78 10.35 4.85
N VAL A 320 14.60 11.62 4.52
CA VAL A 320 15.39 12.34 3.52
C VAL A 320 16.88 12.32 3.90
N LYS A 321 17.72 11.76 3.01
CA LYS A 321 19.18 11.85 3.13
C LYS A 321 19.69 13.20 2.63
N PRO A 322 20.48 13.95 3.42
CA PRO A 322 21.11 15.18 2.93
C PRO A 322 22.12 14.86 1.82
N LEU A 323 21.90 15.44 0.63
CA LEU A 323 22.85 15.36 -0.49
C LEU A 323 23.68 16.64 -0.57
N LYS A 324 24.99 16.49 -0.70
CA LYS A 324 25.90 17.63 -0.92
C LYS A 324 26.08 17.85 -2.42
N PHE A 325 25.66 19.01 -2.93
CA PHE A 325 25.87 19.43 -4.31
C PHE A 325 26.09 20.95 -4.37
N ASP A 326 26.77 21.43 -5.41
CA ASP A 326 27.04 22.86 -5.59
C ASP A 326 25.75 23.61 -5.96
N LYS A 327 25.24 24.39 -5.00
CA LYS A 327 24.01 25.20 -5.18
C LYS A 327 24.17 26.35 -6.17
N ALA A 328 25.39 26.70 -6.57
CA ALA A 328 25.66 27.76 -7.53
C ALA A 328 25.29 27.38 -8.98
N SER A 329 25.01 26.09 -9.21
CA SER A 329 24.65 25.49 -10.51
C SER A 329 23.15 25.13 -10.60
N ALA A 330 22.34 25.48 -9.58
CA ALA A 330 20.97 25.01 -9.37
C ALA A 330 19.93 26.15 -9.35
#